data_AF-A0A967KCD2-F1
#
_entry.id   AF-A0A967KCD2-F1
#
_cell.length_a   1.000
_cell.length_b   1.000
_cell.length_c   1.000
_cell.angle_alpha   90.00
_cell.angle_beta   90.00
_cell.angle_gamma   90.00
#
_symmetry.space_group_name_H-M   'P 1'
#
loop_
_entity.id
_entity.type
_entity.pdbx_description
1 polymer ?
#
loop_
_entity_poly.entity_id
_entity_poly.type
_entity_poly.pdbx_seq_one_letter_code
_entity_poly.pdbx_strand_id
1 'polypeptide(L)'
;MAAHYKISLSPYGCGFEKKYGLPCPTCRMTTSVYKFAQGEVFGHKGAFYTQPAIAFLCSVMVFVAFLAFFIAVFGVYFGFINRFFIEVKIKHIILALIVIVAAGWAVTLARTIAAR
;
A
#
# COMPACT_ATOMS: atom_id res chain seq x y z
N MET A 1 24.19 1.70 -5.96
CA MET A 1 23.98 0.33 -6.46
C MET A 1 22.61 -0.14 -5.98
N ALA A 2 21.56 0.08 -6.77
CA ALA A 2 20.18 -0.23 -6.38
C ALA A 2 19.92 -1.73 -6.62
N ALA A 3 20.06 -2.53 -5.56
CA ALA A 3 19.76 -3.95 -5.60
C ALA A 3 18.28 -4.13 -5.94
N HIS A 4 18.00 -4.83 -7.04
CA HIS A 4 16.68 -5.35 -7.38
C HIS A 4 16.27 -6.41 -6.35
N TYR A 5 15.88 -6.00 -5.15
CA TYR A 5 15.43 -6.93 -4.14
C TYR A 5 13.96 -7.29 -4.43
N LYS A 6 13.73 -8.47 -5.00
CA LYS A 6 12.43 -9.14 -4.83
C LYS A 6 12.42 -9.58 -3.36
N ILE A 7 11.51 -9.05 -2.53
CA ILE A 7 11.30 -9.61 -1.20
C ILE A 7 10.69 -10.99 -1.38
N SER A 8 11.57 -11.97 -1.53
CA SER A 8 11.25 -13.34 -1.36
C SER A 8 11.24 -13.55 0.14
N LEU A 9 10.07 -13.75 0.74
CA LEU A 9 9.93 -14.05 2.17
C LEU A 9 10.69 -15.32 2.60
N SER A 10 11.22 -16.07 1.61
CA SER A 10 12.08 -17.24 1.72
C SER A 10 13.26 -17.09 0.74
N PRO A 11 14.47 -17.56 1.10
CA PRO A 11 15.62 -17.63 0.18
C PRO A 11 15.32 -18.37 -1.12
N TYR A 12 14.31 -19.24 -1.11
CA TYR A 12 13.92 -20.10 -2.22
C TYR A 12 12.82 -19.50 -3.13
N GLY A 13 12.45 -18.22 -2.95
CA GLY A 13 11.36 -17.59 -3.69
C GLY A 13 9.97 -17.92 -3.12
N CYS A 14 8.92 -17.29 -3.65
CA CYS A 14 7.55 -17.57 -3.20
C CYS A 14 7.03 -18.91 -3.76
N GLY A 15 6.62 -19.83 -2.87
CA GLY A 15 6.03 -21.11 -3.27
C GLY A 15 4.72 -20.97 -4.07
N PHE A 16 3.95 -19.89 -3.84
CA PHE A 16 2.75 -19.58 -4.60
C PHE A 16 3.07 -19.20 -6.05
N GLU A 17 4.09 -18.37 -6.27
CA GLU A 17 4.55 -17.99 -7.62
C GLU A 17 5.07 -19.21 -8.40
N LYS A 18 5.78 -20.12 -7.73
CA LYS A 18 6.26 -21.37 -8.35
C LYS A 18 5.15 -22.36 -8.68
N LYS A 19 4.13 -22.47 -7.83
CA LYS A 19 3.03 -23.44 -8.00
C LYS A 19 1.97 -22.97 -9.00
N TYR A 20 1.67 -21.67 -9.02
CA TYR A 20 0.57 -21.11 -9.80
C TYR A 20 1.03 -20.19 -10.94
N GLY A 21 2.31 -19.84 -11.02
CA GLY A 21 2.82 -18.88 -12.01
C GLY A 21 2.27 -17.46 -11.85
N LEU A 22 1.61 -17.17 -10.72
CA LEU A 22 0.91 -15.92 -10.45
C LEU A 22 1.64 -15.12 -9.36
N PRO A 23 1.62 -13.79 -9.43
CA PRO A 23 2.22 -12.97 -8.37
C PRO A 23 1.47 -13.16 -7.04
N CYS A 24 2.20 -13.49 -5.97
CA CYS A 24 1.60 -13.58 -4.64
C CYS A 24 1.15 -12.19 -4.15
N PRO A 25 -0.10 -12.05 -3.65
CA PRO A 25 -0.59 -10.77 -3.12
C PRO A 25 0.28 -10.27 -1.97
N THR A 26 0.60 -11.14 -1.01
CA THR A 26 1.35 -10.79 0.20
C THR A 26 2.81 -10.41 -0.05
N CYS A 27 3.50 -11.07 -0.99
CA CYS A 27 4.89 -10.69 -1.27
C CYS A 27 4.98 -9.37 -2.07
N ARG A 28 4.01 -9.07 -2.95
CA ARG A 28 3.95 -7.75 -3.59
C ARG A 28 3.56 -6.64 -2.61
N MET A 29 2.68 -6.93 -1.64
CA MET A 29 2.34 -6.00 -0.56
C MET A 29 3.59 -5.61 0.23
N THR A 30 4.30 -6.60 0.77
CA THR A 30 5.53 -6.36 1.57
C THR A 30 6.62 -5.67 0.75
N THR A 31 6.79 -6.06 -0.52
CA THR A 31 7.74 -5.38 -1.43
C THR A 31 7.37 -3.92 -1.62
N SER A 32 6.09 -3.59 -1.77
CA SER A 32 5.65 -2.20 -1.89
C SER A 32 5.93 -1.38 -0.62
N VAL A 33 5.69 -1.94 0.56
CA VAL A 33 6.01 -1.29 1.85
C VAL A 33 7.50 -0.98 1.97
N TYR A 34 8.37 -1.94 1.67
CA TYR A 34 9.80 -1.72 1.80
C TYR A 34 10.32 -0.71 0.78
N LYS A 35 9.84 -0.74 -0.47
CA LYS A 35 10.20 0.30 -1.46
C LYS A 35 9.76 1.69 -1.01
N PHE A 36 8.57 1.78 -0.41
CA PHE A 36 8.08 3.01 0.18
C PHE A 36 9.00 3.49 1.30
N ALA A 37 9.42 2.59 2.20
CA ALA A 37 10.35 2.89 3.28
C ALA A 37 11.75 3.29 2.79
N GLN A 38 12.18 2.79 1.63
CA GLN A 38 13.43 3.21 0.98
C GLN A 38 13.36 4.57 0.27
N GLY A 39 12.18 5.20 0.22
CA GLY A 39 11.96 6.45 -0.51
C GLY A 39 11.75 6.24 -2.02
N GLU A 40 11.69 5.00 -2.51
CA GLU A 40 11.36 4.66 -3.90
C GLU A 40 9.84 4.70 -4.12
N VAL A 41 9.22 5.85 -3.85
CA VAL A 41 7.76 6.01 -3.92
C VAL A 41 7.27 6.04 -5.37
N PHE A 42 7.88 6.90 -6.19
CA PHE A 42 7.50 7.15 -7.57
C PHE A 42 8.57 6.64 -8.55
N GLY A 43 8.14 6.08 -9.69
CA GLY A 43 9.02 5.58 -10.75
C GLY A 43 8.65 4.19 -11.27
N HIS A 44 9.32 3.75 -12.34
CA HIS A 44 9.04 2.47 -13.02
C HIS A 44 9.24 1.23 -12.12
N LYS A 45 10.03 1.37 -11.06
CA LYS A 45 10.27 0.34 -10.03
C LYS A 45 9.69 0.71 -8.67
N GLY A 46 9.03 1.86 -8.52
CA GLY A 46 8.59 2.38 -7.23
C GLY A 46 7.47 1.56 -6.57
N ALA A 47 7.14 1.93 -5.34
CA ALA A 47 6.07 1.33 -4.54
C ALA A 47 4.73 1.33 -5.28
N PHE A 48 4.36 2.47 -5.90
CA PHE A 48 3.12 2.62 -6.67
C PHE A 48 3.04 1.70 -7.90
N TYR A 49 4.18 1.42 -8.54
CA TYR A 49 4.22 0.53 -9.70
C TYR A 49 4.14 -0.95 -9.29
N THR A 50 4.68 -1.29 -8.12
CA THR A 50 4.70 -2.65 -7.58
C THR A 50 3.31 -3.04 -7.06
N GLN A 51 2.74 -2.22 -6.17
CA GLN A 51 1.39 -2.39 -5.69
C GLN A 51 0.80 -1.04 -5.24
N PRO A 52 -0.11 -0.44 -6.02
CA PRO A 52 -0.59 0.93 -5.79
C PRO A 52 -1.43 1.03 -4.51
N ALA A 53 -2.22 0.01 -4.17
CA ALA A 53 -3.06 0.02 -2.97
C ALA A 53 -2.24 0.17 -1.68
N ILE A 54 -1.11 -0.55 -1.58
CA ILE A 54 -0.27 -0.48 -0.38
C ILE A 54 0.51 0.83 -0.32
N ALA A 55 1.03 1.30 -1.45
CA ALA A 55 1.69 2.60 -1.50
C ALA A 55 0.74 3.72 -1.04
N PHE A 56 -0.54 3.66 -1.45
CA PHE A 56 -1.56 4.59 -0.96
C PHE A 56 -1.79 4.48 0.55
N LEU A 57 -1.95 3.26 1.09
CA LEU A 57 -2.13 3.05 2.52
C LEU A 57 -0.92 3.53 3.34
N CYS A 58 0.31 3.31 2.85
CA CYS A 58 1.52 3.84 3.47
C CYS A 58 1.51 5.37 3.50
N SER A 59 1.14 6.03 2.40
CA SER A 59 1.00 7.50 2.36
C SER A 59 -0.06 8.01 3.34
N VAL A 60 -1.23 7.36 3.40
CA VAL A 60 -2.29 7.70 4.35
C VAL A 60 -1.80 7.53 5.78
N MET A 61 -1.08 6.46 6.08
CA MET A 61 -0.53 6.22 7.42
C MET A 61 0.46 7.32 7.84
N VAL A 62 1.34 7.75 6.93
CA VAL A 62 2.25 8.88 7.18
C VAL A 62 1.48 10.17 7.45
N PHE A 63 0.43 10.44 6.67
CA PHE A 63 -0.40 11.63 6.86
C PHE A 63 -1.16 11.62 8.19
N VAL A 64 -1.73 10.47 8.57
CA VAL A 64 -2.40 10.29 9.86
C VAL A 64 -1.40 10.42 11.01
N ALA A 65 -0.21 9.84 10.90
CA ALA A 65 0.85 9.97 11.89
C ALA A 65 1.29 11.43 12.06
N PHE A 66 1.40 12.17 10.96
CA PHE A 66 1.70 13.61 10.98
C PHE A 66 0.60 14.40 11.72
N LEU A 67 -0.67 14.19 11.38
CA LEU A 67 -1.78 14.84 12.09
C LEU A 67 -1.81 14.48 13.58
N ALA A 68 -1.60 13.20 13.91
CA ALA A 68 -1.55 12.73 15.29
C ALA A 68 -0.39 13.39 16.06
N PHE A 69 0.76 13.57 15.44
CA PHE A 69 1.89 14.28 16.01
C PHE A 69 1.55 15.75 16.30
N PHE A 70 0.87 16.44 15.37
CA PHE A 70 0.43 17.82 15.59
C PHE A 70 -0.57 17.95 16.73
N ILE A 71 -1.53 17.02 16.83
CA ILE A 71 -2.49 16.97 17.94
C ILE A 71 -1.75 16.72 19.27
N ALA A 72 -0.77 15.81 19.28
CA ALA A 72 -0.02 15.46 20.49
C ALA A 72 0.90 16.59 20.97
N VAL A 73 1.56 17.32 20.04
CA VAL A 73 2.52 18.38 20.38
C VAL A 73 1.82 19.71 20.68
N PHE A 74 0.82 20.09 19.88
CA PHE A 74 0.19 21.41 19.98
C PHE A 74 -1.19 21.38 20.66
N GLY A 75 -1.77 20.20 20.92
CA GLY A 75 -3.11 20.08 21.49
C GLY A 75 -4.22 20.62 20.59
N VAL A 76 -3.94 20.88 19.31
CA VAL A 76 -4.91 21.48 18.38
C VAL A 76 -5.89 20.41 17.91
N TYR A 77 -7.11 20.46 18.44
CA TYR A 77 -8.22 19.67 17.94
C TYR A 77 -8.79 20.30 16.68
N PHE A 78 -8.49 19.71 15.53
CA PHE A 78 -9.09 20.13 14.26
C PHE A 78 -10.58 19.73 14.23
N GLY A 79 -11.47 20.73 14.33
CA GLY A 79 -12.93 20.50 14.25
C GLY A 79 -13.38 19.80 12.97
N PHE A 80 -12.61 19.95 11.88
CA PHE A 80 -12.82 19.20 10.63
C PHE A 80 -12.67 17.68 10.81
N ILE A 81 -11.68 17.21 11.57
CA ILE A 81 -11.47 15.77 11.81
C ILE A 81 -12.67 15.19 12.55
N ASN A 82 -13.16 15.89 13.58
CA ASN A 82 -14.33 15.45 14.35
C ASN A 82 -15.58 15.36 13.47
N ARG A 83 -15.82 16.39 12.64
CA ARG A 83 -16.94 16.39 11.69
C ARG A 83 -16.82 15.27 10.65
N PHE A 84 -15.61 15.03 10.13
CA PHE A 84 -15.37 13.98 9.14
C PHE A 84 -15.64 12.58 9.71
N PHE A 85 -15.23 12.29 10.95
CA PHE A 85 -15.51 11.01 11.60
C PHE A 85 -16.99 10.84 12.00
N ILE A 86 -17.70 11.93 12.31
CA ILE A 86 -19.14 11.91 12.60
C ILE A 86 -19.96 11.67 11.33
N GLU A 87 -19.59 12.33 10.23
CA GLU A 87 -20.34 12.34 8.98
C GLU A 87 -20.01 11.11 8.12
N VAL A 88 -18.75 10.66 8.13
CA VAL A 88 -18.31 9.45 7.42
C VAL A 88 -18.46 8.22 8.32
N LYS A 89 -19.57 7.49 8.14
CA LYS A 89 -19.78 6.19 8.80
C LYS A 89 -18.61 5.24 8.49
N ILE A 90 -18.10 4.54 9.51
CA ILE A 90 -17.02 3.52 9.41
C ILE A 90 -17.24 2.54 8.24
N LYS A 91 -18.50 2.19 7.95
CA LYS A 91 -18.87 1.33 6.82
C LYS A 91 -18.35 1.84 5.46
N HIS A 92 -18.37 3.16 5.22
CA HIS A 92 -17.85 3.75 3.98
C HIS A 92 -16.32 3.71 3.92
N ILE A 93 -15.64 3.86 5.06
CA ILE A 93 -14.18 3.73 5.14
C ILE A 93 -13.76 2.30 4.83
N ILE A 94 -14.45 1.32 5.43
CA ILE A 94 -14.20 -0.11 5.16
C ILE A 94 -14.46 -0.43 3.68
N LEU A 95 -15.58 0.05 3.13
CA LEU A 95 -15.92 -0.17 1.71
C LEU A 95 -14.87 0.44 0.78
N ALA A 96 -14.43 1.68 1.04
CA ALA A 96 -13.37 2.33 0.28
C ALA A 96 -12.05 1.54 0.35
N LEU A 97 -11.68 1.05 1.54
CA LEU A 97 -10.47 0.25 1.73
C LEU A 97 -10.52 -1.06 0.92
N ILE A 98 -11.66 -1.76 0.95
CA ILE A 98 -11.88 -2.99 0.17
C ILE A 98 -11.77 -2.68 -1.33
N VAL A 99 -12.41 -1.61 -1.81
CA VAL A 99 -12.36 -1.20 -3.22
C VAL A 99 -10.93 -0.88 -3.64
N ILE A 100 -10.17 -0.13 -2.83
CA ILE A 100 -8.77 0.22 -3.13
C ILE A 100 -7.89 -1.03 -3.19
N VAL A 101 -8.04 -1.96 -2.25
CA VAL A 101 -7.26 -3.20 -2.22
C VAL A 101 -7.62 -4.09 -3.41
N ALA A 102 -8.91 -4.26 -3.70
CA ALA A 102 -9.40 -5.05 -4.84
C ALA A 102 -8.94 -4.45 -6.18
N ALA A 103 -9.09 -3.13 -6.37
CA ALA A 103 -8.65 -2.43 -7.57
C ALA A 103 -7.13 -2.50 -7.75
N GLY A 104 -6.36 -2.29 -6.66
CA GLY A 104 -4.91 -2.39 -6.71
C GLY A 104 -4.42 -3.80 -7.09
N TRP A 105 -5.14 -4.83 -6.67
CA TRP A 105 -4.83 -6.21 -7.05
C TRP A 105 -5.29 -6.53 -8.49
N ALA A 106 -6.46 -6.02 -8.92
CA ALA A 106 -6.93 -6.15 -10.29
C ALA A 106 -5.95 -5.54 -11.30
N VAL A 107 -5.40 -4.35 -11.02
CA VAL A 107 -4.36 -3.72 -11.86
C VAL A 107 -3.09 -4.59 -11.90
N THR A 108 -2.71 -5.19 -10.78
CA THR A 108 -1.54 -6.06 -10.65
C THR A 108 -1.70 -7.33 -11.49
N LEU A 109 -2.88 -7.94 -11.45
CA LEU A 109 -3.24 -9.10 -12.26
C LEU A 109 -3.36 -8.76 -13.75
N ALA A 110 -4.06 -7.68 -14.10
CA ALA A 110 -4.23 -7.24 -15.48
C ALA A 110 -2.87 -7.01 -16.16
N ARG A 111 -1.91 -6.41 -15.45
CA ARG A 111 -0.53 -6.24 -15.94
C ARG A 111 0.21 -7.55 -16.16
N THR A 112 0.00 -8.56 -15.29
CA THR A 112 0.63 -9.86 -15.49
C THR A 112 0.00 -10.68 -16.62
N ILE A 113 -1.31 -10.50 -16.86
CA ILE A 113 -1.99 -11.14 -17.98
C ILE A 113 -1.61 -10.45 -19.30
N ALA A 114 -1.52 -9.12 -19.32
CA ALA A 114 -1.16 -8.35 -20.51
C ALA A 114 0.33 -8.44 -20.89
N ALA A 115 1.20 -8.87 -19.97
CA ALA A 115 2.63 -9.09 -20.22
C ALA A 115 2.95 -10.53 -20.66
N ARG A 116 1.93 -11.36 -20.87
CA ARG A 116 2.03 -12.76 -21.30
C ARG A 116 1.60 -12.90 -22.75
#